data_AF-A0A7C3TIA7-F1
#
_entry.id   AF-A0A7C3TIA7-F1
#
_cell.length_a   1.000
_cell.length_b   1.000
_cell.length_c   1.000
_cell.angle_alpha   90.00
_cell.angle_beta   90.00
_cell.angle_gamma   90.00
#
_symmetry.space_group_name_H-M   'P 1'
#
loop_
_entity.id
_entity.type
_entity.pdbx_description
1 polymer ?
#
loop_
_entity_poly.entity_id
_entity_poly.type
_entity_poly.pdbx_seq_one_letter_code
_entity_poly.pdbx_strand_id
1 'polypeptide(L)'
;MDRKGILVGLGILLAVVDLTIEIKLLPLLYEGVPIPFPSTAKPIGNILFSATFLHLTLIAVNLIVVLAVMKRLGYKSGFLPSKVSDWLDVLAFLIMALSGLLMWFHPIAFLFFLGSGIYIVLADMK
;
A
#
# COMPACT_ATOMS: atom_id res chain seq x y z
N MET A 1 -28.78 -10.12 3.36
CA MET A 1 -27.85 -9.31 4.17
C MET A 1 -27.92 -7.87 3.65
N ASP A 2 -28.15 -6.89 4.53
CA ASP A 2 -28.21 -5.48 4.11
C ASP A 2 -26.84 -5.02 3.57
N ARG A 3 -26.83 -4.12 2.57
CA ARG A 3 -25.61 -3.56 1.95
C ARG A 3 -24.70 -2.92 3.00
N LYS A 4 -25.30 -2.29 4.02
CA LYS A 4 -24.56 -1.73 5.16
C LYS A 4 -23.86 -2.82 5.97
N GLY A 5 -24.52 -3.94 6.21
CA GLY A 5 -23.92 -5.09 6.92
C GLY A 5 -22.74 -5.69 6.17
N ILE A 6 -22.80 -5.74 4.83
CA ILE A 6 -21.67 -6.19 3.99
C ILE A 6 -20.47 -5.25 4.13
N LEU A 7 -20.68 -3.94 4.08
CA LEU A 7 -19.59 -2.96 4.18
C LEU A 7 -18.96 -2.95 5.57
N VAL A 8 -19.75 -3.06 6.63
CA VAL A 8 -19.25 -3.17 8.00
C VAL A 8 -18.45 -4.46 8.18
N GLY A 9 -18.98 -5.60 7.71
CA GLY A 9 -18.27 -6.87 7.76
C GLY A 9 -16.96 -6.85 6.98
N LEU A 10 -16.94 -6.21 5.81
CA LEU A 10 -15.72 -5.99 5.03
C LEU A 10 -14.71 -5.14 5.79
N GLY A 11 -15.13 -4.02 6.39
CA GLY A 11 -14.24 -3.15 7.15
C GLY A 11 -13.58 -3.88 8.33
N ILE A 12 -14.34 -4.69 9.06
CA ILE A 12 -13.81 -5.51 10.16
C ILE A 12 -12.80 -6.53 9.60
N LEU A 13 -13.13 -7.21 8.51
CA LEU A 13 -12.23 -8.18 7.89
C LEU A 13 -10.91 -7.55 7.46
N LEU A 14 -10.94 -6.40 6.78
CA LEU A 14 -9.74 -5.68 6.34
C LEU A 14 -8.89 -5.24 7.53
N ALA A 15 -9.51 -4.69 8.58
CA ALA A 15 -8.80 -4.30 9.79
C ALA A 15 -8.10 -5.48 10.48
N VAL A 16 -8.74 -6.66 10.52
CA VAL A 16 -8.12 -7.87 11.08
C VAL A 16 -6.95 -8.35 10.21
N VAL A 17 -7.09 -8.28 8.88
CA VAL A 17 -6.02 -8.63 7.94
C VAL A 17 -4.83 -7.70 8.10
N ASP A 18 -5.05 -6.38 8.12
CA ASP A 18 -3.99 -5.39 8.31
C ASP A 18 -3.25 -5.62 9.63
N LEU A 19 -3.99 -5.75 10.75
CA LEU A 19 -3.40 -5.98 12.05
C LEU A 19 -2.56 -7.27 12.07
N THR A 20 -3.03 -8.33 11.41
CA THR A 20 -2.30 -9.59 11.30
C THR A 20 -1.01 -9.42 10.49
N ILE A 21 -1.07 -8.67 9.39
CA ILE A 21 0.08 -8.39 8.54
C ILE A 21 1.08 -7.52 9.31
N GLU A 22 0.64 -6.46 9.98
CA GLU A 22 1.47 -5.57 10.79
C GLU A 22 2.20 -6.34 11.91
N ILE A 23 1.50 -7.16 12.68
CA ILE A 23 2.10 -7.96 13.75
C ILE A 23 3.20 -8.89 13.23
N LYS A 24 3.06 -9.41 12.00
CA LYS A 24 4.03 -10.34 11.41
C LYS A 24 5.18 -9.63 10.69
N LEU A 25 4.88 -8.58 9.94
CA LEU A 25 5.86 -7.90 9.08
C LEU A 25 6.62 -6.81 9.81
N LEU A 26 6.00 -6.06 10.74
CA LEU A 26 6.72 -5.01 11.46
C LEU A 26 7.95 -5.57 12.17
N PRO A 27 7.88 -6.64 13.00
CA PRO A 27 9.07 -7.16 13.66
C PRO A 27 10.19 -7.55 12.69
N LEU A 28 9.84 -8.07 11.51
CA LEU A 28 10.78 -8.43 10.46
C LEU A 28 11.41 -7.19 9.78
N LEU A 29 10.65 -6.10 9.65
CA LEU A 29 11.15 -4.81 9.16
C LEU A 29 12.07 -4.10 10.16
N TYR A 30 11.88 -4.36 11.46
CA TYR A 30 12.68 -3.79 12.56
C TYR A 30 13.75 -4.74 13.10
N GLU A 31 13.98 -5.89 12.46
CA GLU A 31 14.96 -6.86 12.94
C GLU A 31 16.36 -6.24 13.02
N GLY A 32 17.04 -6.41 14.15
CA GLY A 32 18.36 -5.79 14.41
C GLY A 32 18.32 -4.32 14.83
N VAL A 33 17.13 -3.71 14.99
CA VAL A 33 16.99 -2.35 15.51
C VAL A 33 16.80 -2.37 17.04
N PRO A 34 17.65 -1.68 17.82
CA PRO A 34 17.47 -1.62 19.27
C PRO A 34 16.21 -0.83 19.65
N ILE A 35 15.42 -1.40 20.56
CA ILE A 35 14.23 -0.78 21.16
C ILE A 35 14.58 -0.41 22.62
N PRO A 36 14.25 0.80 23.13
CA PRO A 36 13.50 1.88 22.47
C PRO A 36 14.32 2.55 21.37
N PHE A 37 13.65 2.99 20.30
CA PHE A 37 14.31 3.67 19.19
C PHE A 37 15.08 4.88 19.72
N PRO A 38 16.42 4.95 19.55
CA PRO A 38 17.19 6.07 20.04
C PRO A 38 16.74 7.33 19.30
N SER A 39 16.44 8.39 20.06
CA SER A 39 15.97 9.68 19.55
C SER A 39 16.95 10.27 18.53
N THR A 40 16.60 10.11 17.26
CA THR A 40 16.97 10.89 16.06
C THR A 40 18.35 11.57 16.07
N ALA A 41 19.39 10.85 15.63
CA ALA A 41 20.62 11.48 15.11
C ALA A 41 21.33 10.70 13.98
N LYS A 42 20.72 9.64 13.42
CA LYS A 42 21.25 8.83 12.30
C LYS A 42 20.10 8.45 11.36
N PRO A 43 20.37 8.26 10.04
CA PRO A 43 19.55 8.80 8.96
C PRO A 43 18.08 8.39 9.04
N ILE A 44 17.24 9.43 9.03
CA ILE A 44 15.77 9.49 9.09
C ILE A 44 15.05 8.50 8.16
N GLY A 45 15.73 7.99 7.13
CA GLY A 45 15.11 7.22 6.05
C GLY A 45 15.20 5.69 6.13
N ASN A 46 15.83 5.10 7.14
CA ASN A 46 16.01 3.64 7.14
C ASN A 46 14.72 2.91 7.60
N ILE A 47 14.30 3.19 8.83
CA ILE A 47 13.27 2.41 9.51
C ILE A 47 11.86 2.95 9.24
N LEU A 48 11.70 4.27 9.28
CA LEU A 48 10.42 4.93 9.01
C LEU A 48 9.98 4.74 7.57
N PHE A 49 10.92 4.63 6.63
CA PHE A 49 10.61 4.50 5.21
C PHE A 49 9.94 3.16 4.91
N SER A 50 10.55 2.03 5.31
CA SER A 50 9.98 0.70 5.09
C SER A 50 8.61 0.54 5.76
N ALA A 51 8.46 1.04 6.99
CA ALA A 51 7.18 1.07 7.68
C ALA A 51 6.14 1.94 6.94
N THR A 52 6.54 3.12 6.44
CA THR A 52 5.65 3.98 5.65
C THR A 52 5.16 3.26 4.40
N PHE A 53 6.04 2.56 3.68
CA PHE A 53 5.65 1.81 2.47
C PHE A 53 4.77 0.59 2.76
N LEU A 54 4.97 -0.08 3.90
CA LEU A 54 4.04 -1.11 4.36
C LEU A 54 2.62 -0.53 4.54
N HIS A 55 2.48 0.55 5.32
CA HIS A 55 1.18 1.15 5.57
C HIS A 55 0.55 1.73 4.29
N LEU A 56 1.36 2.39 3.44
CA LEU A 56 0.91 2.88 2.13
C LEU A 56 0.34 1.74 1.29
N THR A 57 1.01 0.58 1.27
CA THR A 57 0.54 -0.60 0.54
C THR A 57 -0.77 -1.15 1.13
N LEU A 58 -0.88 -1.26 2.46
CA LEU A 58 -2.11 -1.74 3.11
C LEU A 58 -3.30 -0.82 2.81
N ILE A 59 -3.11 0.49 2.95
CA ILE A 59 -4.13 1.50 2.64
C ILE A 59 -4.54 1.40 1.17
N ALA A 60 -3.57 1.29 0.25
CA ALA A 60 -3.83 1.17 -1.18
C ALA A 60 -4.68 -0.07 -1.51
N VAL A 61 -4.28 -1.23 -1.00
CA VAL A 61 -4.98 -2.50 -1.22
C VAL A 61 -6.38 -2.45 -0.64
N ASN A 62 -6.54 -1.91 0.57
CA ASN A 62 -7.85 -1.76 1.20
C ASN A 62 -8.78 -0.88 0.38
N LEU A 63 -8.28 0.27 -0.11
CA LEU A 63 -9.06 1.16 -0.95
C LEU A 63 -9.52 0.43 -2.23
N ILE A 64 -8.64 -0.31 -2.89
CA ILE A 64 -8.96 -1.09 -4.09
C ILE A 64 -10.04 -2.15 -3.79
N VAL A 65 -9.90 -2.90 -2.68
CA VAL A 65 -10.87 -3.92 -2.28
C VAL A 65 -12.23 -3.30 -1.97
N VAL A 66 -12.27 -2.22 -1.20
CA VAL A 66 -13.50 -1.50 -0.88
C VAL A 66 -14.17 -1.00 -2.16
N LEU A 67 -13.43 -0.35 -3.05
CA LEU A 67 -13.95 0.11 -4.33
C LEU A 67 -14.49 -1.04 -5.19
N ALA A 68 -13.78 -2.17 -5.26
CA ALA A 68 -14.21 -3.35 -6.00
C ALA A 68 -15.52 -3.94 -5.43
N VAL A 69 -15.65 -4.02 -4.10
CA VAL A 69 -16.88 -4.48 -3.46
C VAL A 69 -18.02 -3.49 -3.68
N MET A 70 -17.78 -2.19 -3.55
CA MET A 70 -18.77 -1.15 -3.84
C MET A 70 -19.27 -1.24 -5.29
N LYS A 71 -18.39 -1.48 -6.26
CA LYS A 71 -18.77 -1.71 -7.66
C LYS A 71 -19.72 -2.91 -7.79
N ARG A 72 -19.40 -4.03 -7.13
CA ARG A 72 -20.25 -5.23 -7.13
C ARG A 72 -21.61 -5.00 -6.48
N LEU A 73 -21.70 -4.10 -5.50
CA LEU A 73 -22.95 -3.71 -4.84
C LEU A 73 -23.78 -2.70 -5.67
N GLY A 74 -23.31 -2.29 -6.84
CA GLY A 74 -24.02 -1.38 -7.75
C GLY A 74 -23.84 0.10 -7.42
N TYR A 75 -22.84 0.45 -6.59
CA TYR A 75 -22.50 1.86 -6.37
C TYR A 75 -21.81 2.43 -7.61
N LYS A 76 -22.37 3.51 -8.18
CA LYS A 76 -21.72 4.29 -9.22
C LYS A 76 -20.74 5.25 -8.55
N SER A 77 -19.45 4.95 -8.61
CA SER A 77 -18.39 5.84 -8.15
C SER A 77 -17.52 6.23 -9.34
N GLY A 78 -17.25 7.52 -9.53
CA GLY A 78 -16.29 8.02 -10.52
C GLY A 78 -14.83 7.71 -10.18
N PHE A 79 -14.56 7.19 -8.98
CA PHE A 79 -13.23 6.81 -8.50
C PHE A 79 -12.79 5.41 -8.93
N LEU A 80 -13.66 4.64 -9.58
CA LEU A 80 -13.34 3.28 -9.99
C LEU A 80 -12.60 3.29 -11.33
N PRO A 81 -11.42 2.65 -11.42
CA PRO A 81 -10.74 2.49 -12.69
C PRO A 81 -11.66 1.77 -13.66
N SER A 82 -11.91 2.43 -14.78
CA SER A 82 -12.89 2.03 -15.78
C SER A 82 -12.23 1.65 -17.10
N LYS A 83 -11.09 2.28 -17.38
CA LYS A 83 -10.26 2.02 -18.55
C LYS A 83 -9.04 1.20 -18.16
N VAL A 84 -8.44 0.57 -19.16
CA VAL A 84 -7.17 -0.18 -19.00
C VAL A 84 -6.06 0.74 -18.49
N SER A 85 -6.02 2.01 -18.93
CA SER A 85 -5.07 3.02 -18.44
C SER A 85 -5.17 3.21 -16.93
N ASP A 86 -6.37 3.38 -16.40
CA ASP A 86 -6.60 3.60 -14.97
C ASP A 86 -6.11 2.40 -14.14
N TRP A 87 -6.24 1.19 -14.68
CA TRP A 87 -5.73 -0.03 -14.05
C TRP A 87 -4.20 -0.14 -14.12
N LEU A 88 -3.56 0.38 -15.17
CA LEU A 88 -2.11 0.47 -15.26
C LEU A 88 -1.55 1.46 -14.23
N ASP A 89 -2.25 2.56 -13.98
CA ASP A 89 -1.84 3.56 -12.98
C ASP A 89 -1.94 2.98 -11.56
N VAL A 90 -3.02 2.26 -11.26
CA VAL A 90 -3.15 1.51 -10.00
C VAL A 90 -2.06 0.45 -9.86
N LEU A 91 -1.77 -0.31 -10.93
CA LEU A 91 -0.72 -1.32 -10.91
C LEU A 91 0.66 -0.69 -10.69
N ALA A 92 0.97 0.40 -11.38
CA ALA A 92 2.22 1.14 -11.21
C ALA A 92 2.36 1.66 -9.78
N PHE A 93 1.27 2.20 -9.21
CA PHE A 93 1.26 2.64 -7.82
C PHE A 93 1.51 1.49 -6.84
N LEU A 94 0.92 0.31 -7.05
CA LEU A 94 1.19 -0.88 -6.23
C LEU A 94 2.64 -1.37 -6.39
N ILE A 95 3.19 -1.35 -7.61
CA ILE A 95 4.60 -1.69 -7.85
C ILE A 95 5.51 -0.71 -7.11
N MET A 96 5.21 0.59 -7.16
CA MET A 96 5.95 1.61 -6.42
C MET A 96 5.87 1.37 -4.91
N ALA A 97 4.68 1.09 -4.38
CA ALA A 97 4.46 0.85 -2.96
C ALA A 97 5.23 -0.39 -2.46
N LEU A 98 5.09 -1.51 -3.18
CA LEU A 98 5.77 -2.77 -2.83
C LEU A 98 7.28 -2.69 -3.02
N SER A 99 7.76 -2.03 -4.08
CA SER A 99 9.19 -1.86 -4.31
C SER A 99 9.85 -0.93 -3.28
N GLY A 100 9.14 0.09 -2.80
CA GLY A 100 9.61 0.94 -1.69
C GLY A 100 9.79 0.16 -0.38
N LEU A 101 8.96 -0.87 -0.15
CA LEU A 101 9.16 -1.81 0.95
C LEU A 101 10.36 -2.75 0.68
N LEU A 102 10.42 -3.35 -0.51
CA LEU A 102 11.39 -4.39 -0.85
C LEU A 102 12.82 -3.86 -1.02
N MET A 103 13.00 -2.60 -1.43
CA MET A 103 14.33 -2.03 -1.69
C MET A 103 15.23 -1.99 -0.46
N TRP A 104 14.62 -2.05 0.73
CA TRP A 104 15.34 -2.15 1.98
C TRP A 104 16.05 -3.50 2.16
N PHE A 105 15.45 -4.57 1.66
CA PHE A 105 16.02 -5.93 1.72
C PHE A 105 16.81 -6.28 0.46
N HIS A 106 16.38 -5.76 -0.69
CA HIS A 106 16.94 -6.05 -1.99
C HIS A 106 17.11 -4.76 -2.79
N PRO A 107 18.31 -4.16 -2.81
CA PRO A 107 18.56 -2.86 -3.47
C PRO A 107 18.12 -2.80 -4.93
N ILE A 108 18.09 -3.92 -5.65
CA ILE A 108 17.59 -4.00 -7.03
C ILE A 108 16.12 -3.57 -7.17
N ALA A 109 15.32 -3.68 -6.11
CA ALA A 109 13.92 -3.23 -6.11
C ALA A 109 13.79 -1.71 -6.31
N PHE A 110 14.86 -0.94 -6.05
CA PHE A 110 14.92 0.50 -6.35
C PHE A 110 14.67 0.82 -7.83
N LEU A 111 15.05 -0.06 -8.76
CA LEU A 111 14.79 0.14 -10.18
C LEU A 111 13.29 0.08 -10.51
N PHE A 112 12.56 -0.82 -9.87
CA PHE A 112 11.11 -0.91 -10.00
C PHE A 112 10.42 0.28 -9.33
N PHE A 113 10.94 0.75 -8.20
CA PHE A 113 10.46 1.96 -7.53
C PHE A 113 10.59 3.19 -8.43
N LEU A 114 11.78 3.43 -8.98
CA LEU A 114 12.00 4.54 -9.90
C LEU A 114 11.18 4.40 -11.19
N GLY A 115 11.17 3.23 -11.82
CA GLY A 115 10.47 3.01 -13.08
C GLY A 115 8.96 3.25 -12.94
N SER A 116 8.36 2.71 -11.87
CA SER A 116 6.94 2.92 -11.57
C SER A 116 6.62 4.37 -11.17
N GLY A 117 7.47 5.01 -10.35
CA GLY A 117 7.32 6.42 -10.00
C GLY A 117 7.40 7.35 -11.22
N ILE A 118 8.39 7.14 -12.11
CA ILE A 118 8.52 7.89 -13.37
C ILE A 118 7.29 7.68 -14.24
N TYR A 119 6.81 6.43 -14.38
CA TYR A 119 5.60 6.14 -15.14
C TYR A 119 4.40 6.94 -14.60
N ILE A 120 4.18 6.95 -13.28
CA ILE A 120 3.05 7.67 -12.66
C ILE A 120 3.12 9.16 -12.96
N VAL A 121 4.30 9.77 -12.78
CA VAL A 121 4.49 11.20 -13.09
C VAL A 121 4.21 11.49 -14.57
N LEU A 122 4.72 10.65 -15.48
CA LEU A 122 4.48 10.83 -16.91
C LEU A 122 3.01 10.57 -17.32
N ALA A 123 2.30 9.70 -16.60
CA ALA A 123 0.89 9.45 -16.81
C ALA A 123 0.04 10.64 -16.38
N ASP A 124 0.39 11.30 -15.27
CA ASP A 124 -0.29 12.49 -14.74
C ASP A 124 -0.07 13.74 -15.62
N MET A 125 1.03 13.79 -16.38
CA MET A 125 1.34 14.88 -17.29
C MET A 125 0.59 14.84 -18.64
N LYS A 126 -0.24 13.82 -18.90
CA LYS A 126 -0.99 13.65 -20.15
C LYS A 126 -2.39 14.25 -20.08
#